data_AF-A0A7Y2ASW3-F1
#
_entry.id   AF-A0A7Y2ASW3-F1
#
_cell.length_a   1.000
_cell.length_b   1.000
_cell.length_c   1.000
_cell.angle_alpha   90.00
_cell.angle_beta   90.00
_cell.angle_gamma   90.00
#
_symmetry.space_group_name_H-M   'P 1'
#
loop_
_entity.id
_entity.type
_entity.pdbx_description
1 polymer ?
#
loop_
_entity_poly.entity_id
_entity_poly.type
_entity_poly.pdbx_seq_one_letter_code
_entity_poly.pdbx_strand_id
1 'polypeptide(L)' 'MKKKDSIKVFIVLGVVWLLVGLVIYPNTGIWPLGFLFLIIGLILKYGPSKPKN' A
#
# COMPACT_ATOMS: atom_id res chain seq x y z
N MET A 1 2.54 -13.58 16.02
CA MET A 1 2.32 -12.15 15.72
C MET A 1 0.93 -11.96 15.13
N LYS A 2 0.12 -11.05 15.68
CA LYS A 2 -1.28 -10.86 15.27
C LYS A 2 -1.30 -10.26 13.85
N LYS A 3 -1.98 -10.93 12.90
CA LYS A 3 -2.13 -10.49 11.48
C LYS A 3 -2.51 -9.01 11.29
N LYS A 4 -3.16 -8.41 12.30
CA LYS A 4 -3.59 -7.01 12.32
C LYS A 4 -2.41 -6.02 12.35
N ASP A 5 -1.28 -6.36 12.98
CA ASP A 5 -0.12 -5.47 13.08
C ASP A 5 0.66 -5.40 11.77
N SER A 6 0.84 -6.53 11.08
CA SER A 6 1.52 -6.58 9.79
C SER A 6 0.81 -5.73 8.71
N ILE A 7 -0.53 -5.75 8.68
CA ILE A 7 -1.31 -4.93 7.73
C ILE A 7 -1.05 -3.42 7.95
N LYS A 8 -0.92 -3.00 9.21
CA LYS A 8 -0.65 -1.60 9.55
C LYS A 8 0.75 -1.18 9.07
N VAL A 9 1.74 -2.06 9.24
CA VAL A 9 3.12 -1.84 8.75
C VAL A 9 3.15 -1.70 7.23
N PHE A 10 2.44 -2.56 6.49
CA PHE A 10 2.38 -2.48 5.02
C PHE A 10 1.75 -1.17 4.52
N ILE A 11 0.69 -0.68 5.19
CA ILE A 11 0.07 0.60 4.81
C ILE A 11 1.03 1.76 5.06
N VAL A 12 1.65 1.81 6.24
CA VAL A 12 2.58 2.89 6.59
C VAL A 12 3.76 2.89 5.62
N LEU A 13 4.31 1.71 5.32
CA LEU A 13 5.41 1.57 4.37
C LEU A 13 5.01 2.03 2.96
N GLY A 14 3.81 1.67 2.49
CA GLY A 14 3.27 2.11 1.20
C GLY A 14 3.09 3.63 1.11
N VAL A 15 2.56 4.26 2.17
CA VAL A 15 2.39 5.73 2.23
C VAL A 15 3.74 6.45 2.22
N VAL A 16 4.70 5.97 3.01
CA VAL A 16 6.07 6.54 3.05
C VAL A 16 6.74 6.42 1.68
N TRP A 17 6.64 5.26 1.04
CA TRP A 17 7.21 5.05 -0.29
C TRP A 17 6.56 5.99 -1.32
N LEU A 18 5.26 6.20 -1.23
CA LEU A 18 4.54 7.08 -2.15
C LEU A 18 4.96 8.55 -2.00
N LEU A 19 5.09 9.01 -0.75
CA LEU A 19 5.61 10.36 -0.46
C LEU A 19 7.04 10.53 -0.96
N VAL A 20 7.91 9.53 -0.74
CA VAL A 20 9.30 9.56 -1.24
C VAL A 20 9.33 9.59 -2.77
N GLY A 21 8.53 8.76 -3.43
CA GLY A 21 8.44 8.70 -4.90
C GLY A 21 7.89 9.99 -5.50
N LEU A 22 6.92 10.63 -4.86
CA LEU A 22 6.31 11.88 -5.31
C LEU A 22 7.24 13.09 -5.08
N VAL A 23 7.91 13.16 -3.92
CA VAL A 23 8.69 14.33 -3.50
C VAL A 23 10.13 14.30 -4.00
N ILE A 24 10.81 13.14 -3.92
CA ILE A 24 12.23 13.02 -4.28
C ILE A 24 12.41 12.71 -5.77
N TYR A 25 11.45 11.97 -6.35
CA TYR A 25 11.59 11.32 -7.65
C TYR A 25 10.39 11.55 -8.59
N PRO A 26 9.89 12.80 -8.73
CA PRO A 26 8.64 13.09 -9.45
C PRO A 26 8.67 12.69 -10.93
N ASN A 27 9.85 12.78 -11.57
CA ASN A 27 10.02 12.53 -13.01
C ASN A 27 10.47 11.11 -13.36
N THR A 28 10.81 10.28 -12.38
CA THR A 28 11.37 8.94 -12.62
C THR A 28 10.32 7.84 -12.75
N GLY A 29 9.02 8.16 -12.77
CA GLY A 29 7.97 7.16 -13.03
C GLY A 29 7.89 6.01 -12.00
N ILE A 30 8.52 6.17 -10.83
CA ILE A 30 8.57 5.18 -9.74
C ILE A 30 7.36 5.33 -8.81
N TRP A 31 6.80 6.54 -8.69
CA TRP A 31 5.62 6.84 -7.88
C TRP A 31 4.34 6.06 -8.26
N PRO A 32 4.06 5.71 -9.54
CA PRO A 32 2.90 4.89 -9.91
C PRO A 32 3.01 3.46 -9.39
N LEU A 33 4.23 2.91 -9.27
CA LEU A 33 4.45 1.60 -8.64
C LEU A 33 4.07 1.64 -7.16
N GLY A 34 4.51 2.67 -6.44
CA GLY A 34 4.14 2.89 -5.03
C GLY A 34 2.63 3.05 -4.84
N PHE A 35 1.97 3.76 -5.76
CA PHE A 35 0.52 3.92 -5.78
C PHE A 35 -0.20 2.58 -6.03
N LEU A 36 0.31 1.74 -6.94
CA LEU A 36 -0.23 0.41 -7.22
C LEU A 36 -0.19 -0.49 -5.97
N PHE A 37 0.93 -0.52 -5.26
CA PHE A 37 1.08 -1.27 -4.01
C PHE A 37 0.13 -0.78 -2.92
N LEU A 38 -0.10 0.53 -2.84
CA LEU A 38 -1.01 1.14 -1.86
C LEU A 38 -2.47 0.74 -2.15
N ILE A 39 -2.89 0.75 -3.42
CA ILE A 39 -4.21 0.27 -3.85
C ILE A 39 -4.39 -1.22 -3.50
N ILE A 40 -3.41 -2.06 -3.80
CA ILE A 40 -3.49 -3.50 -3.47
C ILE A 40 -3.60 -3.70 -1.95
N GLY A 41 -2.84 -2.95 -1.16
CA GLY A 41 -2.92 -2.98 0.31
C GLY A 41 -4.29 -2.53 0.83
N LEU A 42 -4.89 -1.50 0.22
CA LEU A 42 -6.24 -1.05 0.53
C LEU A 42 -7.29 -2.10 0.17
N ILE A 43 -7.17 -2.75 -0.99
CA ILE A 43 -8.06 -3.84 -1.41
C ILE A 43 -7.92 -5.05 -0.47
N LEU A 44 -6.72 -5.39 0.00
CA LEU A 44 -6.54 -6.49 0.95
C LEU A 44 -7.11 -6.16 2.34
N LYS A 45 -7.12 -4.88 2.74
CA LYS A 45 -7.64 -4.44 4.04
C LYS A 45 -9.14 -4.18 4.06
N TYR A 46 -9.66 -3.54 3.00
CA TYR A 46 -11.03 -3.04 2.90
C TYR A 46 -11.83 -3.68 1.77
N GLY A 47 -11.17 -4.37 0.83
CA GLY A 47 -11.87 -5.12 -0.19
C GLY A 47 -12.70 -6.23 0.44
N PRO A 48 -13.79 -6.64 -0.24
CA PRO A 48 -14.70 -7.64 0.27
C PRO A 48 -13.92 -8.91 0.52
N SER A 49 -13.68 -9.19 1.80
CA SER A 49 -13.17 -10.47 2.25
C SER A 49 -14.15 -11.49 1.71
N LYS A 50 -13.71 -12.31 0.75
CA LYS A 50 -14.52 -13.27 0.01
C LYS A 50 -15.66 -13.84 0.88
N PRO A 51 -16.91 -13.90 0.37
CA PRO A 51 -17.95 -14.65 1.05
C PRO A 51 -17.45 -16.07 1.26
N LYS A 52 -17.56 -16.52 2.51
CA LYS A 52 -17.24 -17.86 2.97
C LYS A 52 -18.22 -18.82 2.29
N ASN A 53 -17.78 -19.44 1.20
CA ASN A 53 -18.45 -20.61 0.61
C ASN A 53 -17.78 -21.86 1.15
#